data_AF-A0A7J7MLD0-F1
#
_entry.id   AF-A0A7J7MLD0-F1
#
_cell.length_a   1.000
_cell.length_b   1.000
_cell.length_c   1.000
_cell.angle_alpha   90.00
_cell.angle_beta   90.00
_cell.angle_gamma   90.00
#
_symmetry.space_group_name_H-M   'P 1'
#
loop_
_entity.id
_entity.type
_entity.pdbx_description
1 polymer ?
#
loop_
_entity_poly.entity_id
_entity_poly.type
_entity_poly.pdbx_seq_one_letter_code
_entity_poly.pdbx_strand_id
1 'polypeptide(L)'
;MVLLQVVVNNLLTELESICSPLGSSSSNLTGPCVVSSPPEWPVLMQVPGPEFRAIRTDFIPFNDLPDGSCKKIGSCPATILLTGGNQTLGQSIAENFFTSWFPLNSSDILNNLGFLLMGTDTSTGSSNFFEPAFLSDDPMYIIQPWCLSDSTFYLPIQLTSARTQEVRCVQGSHLWRNSSSEVNDELFKGYQLGNREGKVNEIVAAYDLLNTNTNNFNVSVWYNSTYKDNYGSRSNLMRAARSLTLVHTLNLFLAFRFAYLLILFASSSTSLDLVTLYFVCVGDSD
;
A
#
# COMPACT_ATOMS: atom_id res chain seq x y z
N MET A 1 18.00 5.70 6.07
CA MET A 1 17.94 4.26 5.68
C MET A 1 18.68 3.41 6.72
N VAL A 2 18.27 3.48 7.99
CA VAL A 2 18.92 2.75 9.11
C VAL A 2 17.87 2.10 10.00
N LEU A 3 16.68 2.70 10.13
CA LEU A 3 15.57 2.12 10.89
C LEU A 3 15.07 0.77 10.35
N LEU A 4 15.01 0.57 9.04
CA LEU A 4 14.51 -0.69 8.45
C LEU A 4 15.49 -1.85 8.70
N GLN A 5 16.80 -1.59 8.64
CA GLN A 5 17.84 -2.59 8.86
C GLN A 5 17.88 -3.07 10.33
N VAL A 6 17.66 -2.15 11.28
CA VAL A 6 17.69 -2.45 12.73
C VAL A 6 16.50 -3.30 13.15
N VAL A 7 15.31 -3.08 12.56
CA VAL A 7 14.11 -3.89 12.85
C VAL A 7 14.27 -5.32 12.29
N VAL A 8 14.86 -5.47 11.11
CA VAL A 8 15.12 -6.80 10.51
C VAL A 8 16.16 -7.58 11.31
N ASN A 9 17.24 -6.93 11.75
CA ASN A 9 18.32 -7.61 12.48
C ASN A 9 17.92 -8.04 13.90
N ASN A 10 17.08 -7.26 14.60
CA ASN A 10 16.58 -7.65 15.93
C ASN A 10 15.52 -8.76 15.89
N LEU A 11 14.80 -8.92 14.76
CA LEU A 11 13.85 -10.04 14.57
C LEU A 11 14.55 -11.36 14.26
N LEU A 12 15.72 -11.32 13.61
CA LEU A 12 16.47 -12.52 13.26
C LEU A 12 17.17 -13.17 14.47
N THR A 13 17.65 -12.36 15.42
CA THR A 13 18.36 -12.87 16.61
C THR A 13 17.44 -13.53 17.65
N GLU A 14 16.15 -13.20 17.69
CA GLU A 14 15.19 -13.92 18.55
C GLU A 14 14.81 -15.31 18.01
N LEU A 15 14.91 -15.54 16.70
CA LEU A 15 14.53 -16.81 16.06
C LEU A 15 15.60 -17.91 16.15
N GLU A 16 16.87 -17.56 16.30
CA GLU A 16 17.97 -18.54 16.37
C GLU A 16 18.01 -19.36 17.67
N SER A 17 17.33 -18.93 18.75
CA SER A 17 17.39 -19.67 20.03
C SER A 17 16.42 -20.86 20.14
N ILE A 18 15.52 -21.06 19.17
CA ILE A 18 14.38 -22.01 19.30
C ILE A 18 14.55 -23.28 18.45
N CYS A 19 15.53 -23.35 17.55
CA CYS A 19 15.70 -24.51 16.66
C CYS A 19 16.88 -25.39 17.08
N SER A 20 16.62 -26.53 17.74
CA SER A 20 17.60 -27.61 17.87
C SER A 20 17.51 -28.58 16.67
N PRO A 21 18.63 -29.14 16.17
CA PRO A 21 18.60 -30.07 15.05
C PRO A 21 17.88 -31.37 15.44
N LEU A 22 16.99 -31.85 14.56
CA LEU A 22 16.26 -33.10 14.71
C LEU A 22 17.21 -34.29 14.89
N GLY A 23 17.25 -34.80 16.12
CA GLY A 23 18.08 -35.95 16.50
C GLY A 23 17.83 -36.42 17.92
N SER A 24 16.58 -36.48 18.38
CA SER A 24 16.16 -37.38 19.47
C SER A 24 14.64 -37.34 19.68
N SER A 25 14.09 -38.53 19.86
CA SER A 25 12.68 -38.81 20.13
C SER A 25 12.15 -38.04 21.34
N SER A 26 11.40 -36.96 21.10
CA SER A 26 10.45 -36.44 22.09
C SER A 26 9.30 -35.75 21.36
N SER A 27 8.11 -36.30 21.57
CA SER A 27 6.83 -35.79 21.08
C SER A 27 6.45 -34.53 21.86
N ASN A 28 7.07 -33.39 21.54
CA ASN A 28 6.58 -32.03 21.83
C ASN A 28 7.53 -31.00 21.20
N LEU A 29 7.31 -30.67 19.92
CA LEU A 29 7.94 -29.53 19.26
C LEU A 29 6.86 -28.71 18.57
N THR A 30 6.37 -27.69 19.27
CA THR A 30 5.45 -26.66 18.75
C THR A 30 6.20 -25.34 18.60
N GLY A 31 7.11 -25.26 17.62
CA GLY A 31 7.80 -24.02 17.24
C GLY A 31 8.14 -24.04 15.74
N PRO A 32 8.01 -22.92 15.02
CA PRO A 32 8.28 -22.89 13.59
C PRO A 32 9.79 -23.00 13.35
N CYS A 33 10.21 -24.02 12.60
CA CYS A 33 11.58 -24.19 12.16
C CYS A 33 12.00 -23.03 11.22
N VAL A 34 13.30 -22.74 11.18
CA VAL A 34 13.89 -21.81 10.20
C VAL A 34 13.55 -22.30 8.79
N VAL A 35 12.82 -21.47 8.03
CA VAL A 35 12.56 -21.70 6.62
C VAL A 35 13.80 -21.23 5.86
N SER A 36 14.54 -22.15 5.26
CA SER A 36 15.84 -21.88 4.60
C SER A 36 15.74 -20.93 3.41
N SER A 37 14.55 -20.77 2.83
CA SER A 37 14.25 -19.80 1.78
C SER A 37 12.75 -19.43 1.85
N PRO A 38 12.36 -18.43 2.67
CA PRO A 38 10.97 -18.04 2.75
C PRO A 38 10.51 -17.47 1.39
N PRO A 39 9.28 -17.77 0.94
CA PRO A 39 8.73 -17.17 -0.26
C PRO A 39 8.65 -15.64 -0.11
N GLU A 40 8.99 -14.92 -1.18
CA GLU A 40 8.86 -13.47 -1.24
C GLU A 40 7.37 -13.11 -1.35
N TRP A 41 6.77 -12.68 -0.23
CA TRP A 41 5.38 -12.25 -0.21
C TRP A 41 5.27 -10.79 -0.67
N PRO A 42 4.37 -10.48 -1.62
CA PRO A 42 4.13 -9.09 -1.96
C PRO A 42 3.47 -8.37 -0.78
N VAL A 43 3.92 -7.14 -0.52
CA VAL A 43 3.39 -6.33 0.59
C VAL A 43 1.98 -5.85 0.25
N LEU A 44 1.05 -6.06 1.17
CA LEU A 44 -0.35 -5.67 1.02
C LEU A 44 -0.66 -4.39 1.79
N MET A 45 -1.63 -3.62 1.30
CA MET A 45 -2.27 -2.51 2.01
C MET A 45 -3.57 -2.98 2.68
N GLN A 46 -3.95 -2.33 3.79
CA GLN A 46 -5.29 -2.50 4.33
C GLN A 46 -6.30 -1.76 3.46
N VAL A 47 -7.19 -2.50 2.81
CA VAL A 47 -8.25 -1.96 1.95
C VAL A 47 -9.60 -2.28 2.60
N PRO A 48 -10.52 -1.32 2.74
CA PRO A 48 -11.83 -1.59 3.30
C PRO A 48 -12.64 -2.55 2.42
N GLY A 49 -13.41 -3.42 3.08
CA GLY A 49 -14.41 -4.27 2.43
C GLY A 49 -15.42 -3.43 1.63
N PRO A 50 -16.01 -3.96 0.54
CA PRO A 50 -16.85 -3.19 -0.38
C PRO A 50 -18.01 -2.42 0.29
N GLU A 51 -18.59 -2.97 1.35
CA GLU A 51 -19.67 -2.40 2.16
C GLU A 51 -19.21 -1.23 3.07
N PHE A 52 -17.92 -1.15 3.35
CA PHE A 52 -17.33 -0.15 4.25
C PHE A 52 -16.70 1.03 3.50
N ARG A 53 -16.39 0.89 2.20
CA ARG A 53 -15.74 1.92 1.37
C ARG A 53 -16.49 3.27 1.36
N ALA A 54 -15.74 4.35 1.21
CA ALA A 54 -16.28 5.69 1.24
C ALA A 54 -17.27 6.00 0.11
N ILE A 55 -18.38 6.64 0.48
CA ILE A 55 -19.43 7.18 -0.36
C ILE A 55 -19.80 8.59 0.12
N ARG A 56 -20.59 9.31 -0.67
CA ARG A 56 -21.19 10.58 -0.25
C ARG A 56 -22.13 10.35 0.92
N THR A 57 -22.01 11.19 1.95
CA THR A 57 -22.80 11.15 3.18
C THR A 57 -23.14 12.57 3.63
N ASP A 58 -24.10 12.71 4.54
CA ASP A 58 -24.53 14.02 5.05
C ASP A 58 -23.54 14.63 6.07
N PHE A 59 -22.69 13.80 6.69
CA PHE A 59 -21.72 14.23 7.71
C PHE A 59 -20.34 14.59 7.16
N ILE A 60 -20.07 14.28 5.89
CA ILE A 60 -18.89 14.70 5.14
C ILE A 60 -19.33 15.79 4.15
N PRO A 61 -18.72 17.00 4.17
CA PRO A 61 -19.19 18.13 3.36
C PRO A 61 -18.80 18.02 1.86
N PHE A 62 -18.08 16.97 1.46
CA PHE A 62 -17.58 16.78 0.11
C PHE A 62 -18.52 15.94 -0.76
N ASN A 63 -18.67 16.35 -2.03
CA ASN A 63 -19.58 15.74 -3.00
C ASN A 63 -18.87 14.95 -4.10
N ASP A 64 -17.55 14.76 -3.98
CA ASP A 64 -16.69 14.09 -4.95
C ASP A 64 -16.62 12.57 -4.76
N LEU A 65 -17.18 12.06 -3.66
CA LEU A 65 -17.40 10.63 -3.43
C LEU A 65 -18.63 10.12 -4.19
N PRO A 66 -18.65 8.83 -4.57
CA PRO A 66 -19.78 8.24 -5.29
C PRO A 66 -21.03 8.10 -4.43
N ASP A 67 -22.16 7.88 -5.09
CA ASP A 67 -23.41 7.56 -4.43
C ASP A 67 -23.40 6.19 -3.71
N GLY A 68 -24.21 6.05 -2.66
CA GLY A 68 -24.27 4.84 -1.84
C GLY A 68 -24.74 3.56 -2.55
N SER A 69 -25.31 3.66 -3.75
CA SER A 69 -25.67 2.51 -4.58
C SER A 69 -24.48 1.61 -4.90
N CYS A 70 -23.26 2.15 -5.01
CA CYS A 70 -22.07 1.34 -5.30
C CYS A 70 -21.76 0.30 -4.20
N LYS A 71 -22.16 0.54 -2.94
CA LYS A 71 -21.91 -0.41 -1.84
C LYS A 71 -22.70 -1.70 -2.04
N LYS A 72 -23.92 -1.58 -2.56
CA LYS A 72 -24.83 -2.72 -2.75
C LYS A 72 -24.33 -3.72 -3.79
N ILE A 73 -23.61 -3.21 -4.81
CA ILE A 73 -23.06 -4.00 -5.91
C ILE A 73 -21.55 -4.21 -5.79
N GLY A 74 -20.94 -3.74 -4.70
CA GLY A 74 -19.50 -3.88 -4.43
C GLY A 74 -18.58 -3.07 -5.36
N SER A 75 -19.10 -2.08 -6.07
CA SER A 75 -18.36 -1.30 -7.07
C SER A 75 -17.73 -0.01 -6.54
N CYS A 76 -17.90 0.31 -5.25
CA CYS A 76 -17.31 1.53 -4.70
C CYS A 76 -15.78 1.50 -4.82
N PRO A 77 -15.17 2.61 -5.24
CA PRO A 77 -13.74 2.69 -5.42
C PRO A 77 -12.99 2.65 -4.08
N ALA A 78 -11.79 2.10 -4.13
CA ALA A 78 -10.78 2.22 -3.10
C ALA A 78 -10.21 3.64 -3.13
N THR A 79 -10.65 4.48 -2.20
CA THR A 79 -10.32 5.92 -2.21
C THR A 79 -9.08 6.22 -1.37
N ILE A 80 -8.17 7.03 -1.93
CA ILE A 80 -7.00 7.60 -1.26
C ILE A 80 -7.18 9.13 -1.20
N LEU A 81 -6.95 9.74 -0.04
CA LEU A 81 -6.99 11.20 0.11
C LEU A 81 -5.61 11.82 -0.05
N LEU A 82 -5.58 13.04 -0.58
CA LEU A 82 -4.37 13.82 -0.81
C LEU A 82 -4.54 15.24 -0.29
N THR A 83 -3.47 15.79 0.25
CA THR A 83 -3.37 17.21 0.60
C THR A 83 -1.90 17.65 0.50
N GLY A 84 -1.63 18.94 0.63
CA GLY A 84 -0.29 19.50 0.66
C GLY A 84 -0.26 20.94 0.16
N GLY A 85 0.93 21.54 0.13
CA GLY A 85 1.12 22.93 -0.27
C GLY A 85 0.99 23.19 -1.78
N ASN A 86 0.99 22.15 -2.61
CA ASN A 86 0.85 22.28 -4.07
C ASN A 86 -0.07 21.19 -4.64
N GLN A 87 -1.33 21.55 -4.89
CA GLN A 87 -2.36 20.65 -5.40
C GLN A 87 -2.03 20.08 -6.77
N THR A 88 -1.56 20.92 -7.71
CA THR A 88 -1.23 20.48 -9.07
C THR A 88 -0.13 19.43 -9.05
N LEU A 89 0.91 19.65 -8.24
CA LEU A 89 1.97 18.66 -8.05
C LEU A 89 1.42 17.37 -7.46
N GLY A 90 0.61 17.46 -6.40
CA GLY A 90 0.05 16.28 -5.75
C GLY A 90 -0.88 15.45 -6.62
N GLN A 91 -1.70 16.09 -7.44
CA GLN A 91 -2.56 15.42 -8.42
C GLN A 91 -1.73 14.72 -9.50
N SER A 92 -0.72 15.40 -10.06
CA SER A 92 0.15 14.78 -11.08
C SER A 92 0.93 13.57 -10.54
N ILE A 93 1.33 13.61 -9.27
CA ILE A 93 1.97 12.49 -8.59
C ILE A 93 0.98 11.32 -8.44
N ALA A 94 -0.24 11.62 -7.99
CA ALA A 94 -1.24 10.60 -7.68
C ALA A 94 -1.86 9.91 -8.90
N GLU A 95 -1.83 10.54 -10.08
CA GLU A 95 -2.13 9.86 -11.36
C GLU A 95 -1.27 8.60 -11.56
N ASN A 96 -0.09 8.52 -10.93
CA ASN A 96 0.83 7.39 -11.02
C ASN A 96 0.71 6.41 -9.84
N PHE A 97 -0.21 6.63 -8.89
CA PHE A 97 -0.45 5.67 -7.80
C PHE A 97 -1.00 4.35 -8.29
N PHE A 98 -1.90 4.42 -9.27
CA PHE A 98 -2.63 3.27 -9.77
C PHE A 98 -1.96 2.83 -11.07
N THR A 99 -1.14 1.78 -11.01
CA THR A 99 -0.53 1.22 -12.20
C THR A 99 -1.58 0.52 -13.06
N SER A 100 -1.68 0.91 -14.33
CA SER A 100 -2.55 0.24 -15.29
C SER A 100 -1.94 -1.11 -15.68
N TRP A 101 -2.64 -2.20 -15.36
CA TRP A 101 -2.48 -3.58 -15.84
C TRP A 101 -1.07 -4.04 -16.27
N PHE A 102 -0.49 -4.97 -15.52
CA PHE A 102 0.67 -5.76 -15.96
C PHE A 102 0.23 -7.14 -16.45
N PRO A 103 0.73 -7.64 -17.60
CA PRO A 103 0.53 -9.03 -17.97
C PRO A 103 1.24 -9.91 -16.95
N LEU A 104 0.45 -10.64 -16.14
CA LEU A 104 0.97 -11.60 -15.19
C LEU A 104 1.58 -12.77 -15.97
N ASN A 105 2.90 -12.78 -16.14
CA ASN A 105 3.62 -13.95 -16.63
C ASN A 105 3.58 -15.06 -15.57
N SER A 106 3.21 -16.27 -15.99
CA SER A 106 2.86 -17.38 -15.09
C SER A 106 4.02 -17.95 -14.28
N SER A 107 5.27 -17.73 -14.69
CA SER A 107 6.43 -18.34 -14.05
C SER A 107 6.83 -17.70 -12.73
N ASP A 108 6.49 -16.42 -12.51
CA ASP A 108 6.91 -15.68 -11.31
C ASP A 108 5.85 -14.69 -10.83
N ILE A 109 4.67 -15.23 -10.54
CA ILE A 109 3.48 -14.43 -10.24
C ILE A 109 3.69 -13.61 -8.96
N LEU A 110 4.23 -14.18 -7.88
CA LEU A 110 4.38 -13.47 -6.60
C LEU A 110 5.29 -12.24 -6.70
N ASN A 111 6.40 -12.33 -7.44
CA ASN A 111 7.27 -11.18 -7.67
C ASN A 111 6.58 -10.12 -8.54
N ASN A 112 5.85 -10.53 -9.57
CA ASN A 112 5.09 -9.60 -10.42
C ASN A 112 4.00 -8.85 -9.65
N LEU A 113 3.35 -9.51 -8.69
CA LEU A 113 2.36 -8.89 -7.82
C LEU A 113 2.96 -7.79 -6.93
N GLY A 114 4.26 -7.83 -6.63
CA GLY A 114 4.96 -6.79 -5.87
C GLY A 114 4.94 -5.41 -6.55
N PHE A 115 4.84 -5.36 -7.89
CA PHE A 115 4.74 -4.13 -8.68
C PHE A 115 3.32 -3.54 -8.71
N LEU A 116 2.30 -4.32 -8.33
CA LEU A 116 0.91 -3.90 -8.34
C LEU A 116 0.51 -3.28 -7.00
N LEU A 117 -0.30 -2.23 -7.01
CA LEU A 117 -0.88 -1.73 -5.76
C LEU A 117 -1.92 -2.72 -5.25
N MET A 118 -1.50 -3.60 -4.34
CA MET A 118 -2.36 -4.63 -3.76
C MET A 118 -2.79 -4.33 -2.34
N GLY A 119 -3.94 -4.89 -1.97
CA GLY A 119 -4.42 -4.89 -0.60
C GLY A 119 -5.47 -5.96 -0.33
N THR A 120 -6.00 -5.97 0.88
CA THR A 120 -7.07 -6.88 1.31
C THR A 120 -7.86 -6.25 2.46
N ASP A 121 -9.07 -6.73 2.69
CA ASP A 121 -9.92 -6.48 3.85
C ASP A 121 -9.73 -7.53 4.96
N THR A 122 -8.93 -8.58 4.73
CA THR A 122 -8.61 -9.61 5.74
C THR A 122 -8.02 -8.96 6.99
N SER A 123 -8.44 -9.39 8.18
CA SER A 123 -7.80 -8.94 9.43
C SER A 123 -6.33 -9.36 9.51
N THR A 124 -5.49 -8.53 10.13
CA THR A 124 -4.08 -8.87 10.35
C THR A 124 -3.91 -9.82 11.52
N GLY A 125 -2.83 -10.59 11.52
CA GLY A 125 -2.46 -11.47 12.63
C GLY A 125 -1.56 -10.75 13.63
N SER A 126 -1.22 -11.45 14.73
CA SER A 126 -0.24 -10.98 15.71
C SER A 126 1.22 -11.24 15.32
N SER A 127 1.48 -11.83 14.14
CA SER A 127 2.83 -12.08 13.62
C SER A 127 2.87 -11.88 12.10
N ASN A 128 4.06 -11.60 11.56
CA ASN A 128 4.32 -11.44 10.12
C ASN A 128 4.81 -12.73 9.45
N PHE A 129 4.81 -13.87 10.16
CA PHE A 129 5.38 -15.12 9.62
C PHE A 129 4.52 -15.70 8.49
N PHE A 130 3.20 -15.59 8.62
CA PHE A 130 2.24 -15.85 7.55
C PHE A 130 1.38 -14.61 7.36
N GLU A 131 1.25 -14.15 6.13
CA GLU A 131 0.31 -13.08 5.79
C GLU A 131 -1.11 -13.67 5.73
N PRO A 132 -2.03 -13.29 6.65
CA PRO A 132 -3.37 -13.88 6.72
C PRO A 132 -4.17 -13.77 5.43
N ALA A 133 -3.91 -12.76 4.60
CA ALA A 133 -4.60 -12.57 3.32
C ALA A 133 -4.47 -13.76 2.37
N PHE A 134 -3.37 -14.50 2.43
CA PHE A 134 -3.15 -15.70 1.60
C PHE A 134 -3.76 -16.97 2.21
N LEU A 135 -4.27 -16.86 3.43
CA LEU A 135 -4.86 -17.95 4.21
C LEU A 135 -6.33 -17.65 4.57
N SER A 136 -6.91 -16.55 4.08
CA SER A 136 -8.32 -16.22 4.25
C SER A 136 -9.14 -16.66 3.03
N ASP A 137 -10.46 -16.78 3.22
CA ASP A 137 -11.41 -16.83 2.11
C ASP A 137 -11.77 -15.43 1.59
N ASP A 138 -11.31 -14.39 2.27
CA ASP A 138 -11.47 -13.01 1.84
C ASP A 138 -10.64 -12.73 0.58
N PRO A 139 -11.15 -11.90 -0.35
CA PRO A 139 -10.44 -11.61 -1.58
C PRO A 139 -9.23 -10.70 -1.34
N MET A 140 -8.25 -10.82 -2.24
CA MET A 140 -7.24 -9.81 -2.43
C MET A 140 -7.69 -8.82 -3.50
N TYR A 141 -7.21 -7.60 -3.40
CA TYR A 141 -7.55 -6.51 -4.31
C TYR A 141 -6.31 -6.02 -5.04
N ILE A 142 -6.44 -5.83 -6.35
CA ILE A 142 -5.51 -5.01 -7.14
C ILE A 142 -6.20 -3.68 -7.40
N ILE A 143 -5.62 -2.60 -6.93
CA ILE A 143 -6.16 -1.25 -7.09
C ILE A 143 -5.63 -0.67 -8.40
N GLN A 144 -6.54 -0.41 -9.34
CA GLN A 144 -6.22 0.10 -10.69
C GLN A 144 -7.08 1.32 -11.02
N PRO A 145 -6.67 2.20 -11.95
CA PRO A 145 -7.49 3.37 -12.27
C PRO A 145 -8.82 3.01 -12.95
N TRP A 146 -8.89 1.84 -13.59
CA TRP A 146 -10.10 1.24 -14.16
C TRP A 146 -10.01 -0.29 -14.10
N CYS A 147 -11.15 -0.94 -13.94
CA CYS A 147 -11.28 -2.40 -13.97
C CYS A 147 -12.10 -2.82 -15.19
N LEU A 148 -11.66 -3.88 -15.87
CA LEU A 148 -12.43 -4.50 -16.96
C LEU A 148 -13.56 -5.36 -16.40
N SER A 149 -14.58 -5.66 -17.22
CA SER A 149 -15.58 -6.67 -16.89
C SER A 149 -14.89 -8.03 -16.63
N ASP A 150 -15.31 -8.76 -15.60
CA ASP A 150 -14.72 -10.05 -15.19
C ASP A 150 -13.22 -9.99 -14.82
N SER A 151 -12.79 -8.90 -14.19
CA SER A 151 -11.42 -8.70 -13.67
C SER A 151 -11.12 -9.47 -12.38
N THR A 152 -11.72 -10.65 -12.23
CA THR A 152 -11.48 -11.57 -11.10
C THR A 152 -10.68 -12.76 -11.60
N PHE A 153 -9.59 -13.07 -10.91
CA PHE A 153 -8.78 -14.23 -11.20
C PHE A 153 -8.33 -14.90 -9.91
N TYR A 154 -7.71 -16.06 -10.08
CA TYR A 154 -7.42 -16.98 -9.00
C TYR A 154 -5.94 -17.32 -8.99
N LEU A 155 -5.30 -17.14 -7.84
CA LEU A 155 -3.89 -17.40 -7.65
C LEU A 155 -3.66 -18.72 -6.91
N PRO A 156 -2.91 -19.67 -7.47
CA PRO A 156 -2.50 -20.85 -6.72
C PRO A 156 -1.44 -20.45 -5.69
N ILE A 157 -1.74 -20.69 -4.41
CA ILE A 157 -0.85 -20.45 -3.28
C ILE A 157 -0.41 -21.81 -2.72
N GLN A 158 0.90 -22.04 -2.69
CA GLN A 158 1.52 -23.27 -2.18
C GLN A 158 2.31 -22.94 -0.90
N LEU A 159 1.69 -23.12 0.27
CA LEU A 159 2.41 -23.11 1.56
C LEU A 159 2.47 -24.53 2.14
N THR A 160 1.39 -24.94 2.81
CA THR A 160 1.25 -26.24 3.48
C THR A 160 0.27 -27.16 2.77
N SER A 161 -0.68 -26.56 2.04
CA SER A 161 -1.69 -27.21 1.21
C SER A 161 -1.96 -26.33 0.00
N ALA A 162 -2.19 -26.93 -1.16
CA ALA A 162 -2.58 -26.18 -2.35
C ALA A 162 -3.91 -25.47 -2.12
N ARG A 163 -3.89 -24.14 -2.15
CA ARG A 163 -5.09 -23.29 -2.07
C ARG A 163 -5.14 -22.36 -3.26
N THR A 164 -6.34 -21.90 -3.56
CA THR A 164 -6.59 -20.87 -4.55
C THR A 164 -7.06 -19.60 -3.85
N GLN A 165 -6.34 -18.51 -4.05
CA GLN A 165 -6.67 -17.18 -3.53
C GLN A 165 -7.40 -16.38 -4.60
N GLU A 166 -8.57 -15.85 -4.27
CA GLU A 166 -9.30 -14.95 -5.16
C GLU A 166 -8.63 -13.56 -5.18
N VAL A 167 -8.44 -13.02 -6.37
CA VAL A 167 -7.94 -11.66 -6.60
C VAL A 167 -8.92 -10.91 -7.48
N ARG A 168 -9.38 -9.75 -7.01
CA ARG A 168 -10.31 -8.87 -7.71
C ARG A 168 -9.63 -7.55 -8.05
N CYS A 169 -9.88 -7.02 -9.24
CA CYS A 169 -9.60 -5.61 -9.48
C CYS A 169 -10.59 -4.73 -8.72
N VAL A 170 -10.10 -3.65 -8.13
CA VAL A 170 -10.90 -2.58 -7.54
C VAL A 170 -10.47 -1.26 -8.15
N GLN A 171 -11.45 -0.44 -8.53
CA GLN A 171 -11.17 0.89 -9.04
C GLN A 171 -10.55 1.75 -7.92
N GLY A 172 -9.37 2.30 -8.17
CA GLY A 172 -8.72 3.29 -7.33
C GLY A 172 -9.26 4.67 -7.64
N SER A 173 -9.52 5.46 -6.59
CA SER A 173 -9.82 6.88 -6.70
C SER A 173 -8.88 7.66 -5.81
N HIS A 174 -8.51 8.86 -6.24
CA HIS A 174 -7.72 9.79 -5.45
C HIS A 174 -8.46 11.11 -5.38
N LEU A 175 -8.63 11.65 -4.17
CA LEU A 175 -9.38 12.89 -3.94
C LEU A 175 -8.53 13.89 -3.18
N TRP A 176 -8.67 15.17 -3.50
CA TRP A 176 -7.91 16.25 -2.87
C TRP A 176 -8.70 16.91 -1.74
N ARG A 177 -8.00 17.26 -0.66
CA ARG A 177 -8.48 18.08 0.45
C ARG A 177 -7.57 19.28 0.63
N ASN A 178 -8.13 20.39 1.08
CA ASN A 178 -7.40 21.65 1.18
C ASN A 178 -6.43 21.68 2.35
N SER A 179 -6.64 20.82 3.35
CA SER A 179 -5.77 20.75 4.52
C SER A 179 -5.74 19.36 5.16
N SER A 180 -4.68 19.10 5.91
CA SER A 180 -4.54 17.90 6.74
C SER A 180 -5.63 17.80 7.81
N SER A 181 -6.21 18.93 8.24
CA SER A 181 -7.35 18.94 9.16
C SER A 181 -8.62 18.39 8.51
N GLU A 182 -8.88 18.74 7.24
CA GLU A 182 -10.01 18.19 6.47
C GLU A 182 -9.82 16.69 6.23
N VAL A 183 -8.60 16.27 5.85
CA VAL A 183 -8.25 14.85 5.72
C VAL A 183 -8.52 14.12 7.04
N ASN A 184 -7.98 14.62 8.15
CA ASN A 184 -8.13 13.97 9.45
C ASN A 184 -9.59 13.90 9.91
N ASP A 185 -10.37 14.96 9.69
CA ASP A 185 -11.81 14.97 10.01
C ASP A 185 -12.58 13.93 9.20
N GLU A 186 -12.32 13.82 7.90
CA GLU A 186 -12.96 12.81 7.04
C GLU A 186 -12.54 11.38 7.40
N LEU A 187 -11.24 11.14 7.63
CA LEU A 187 -10.75 9.84 8.09
C LEU A 187 -11.39 9.45 9.43
N PHE A 188 -11.45 10.38 10.38
CA PHE A 188 -12.04 10.14 11.69
C PHE A 188 -13.53 9.81 11.58
N LYS A 189 -14.30 10.64 10.87
CA LYS A 189 -15.73 10.42 10.65
C LYS A 189 -16.02 9.18 9.81
N GLY A 190 -15.05 8.67 9.04
CA GLY A 190 -15.17 7.41 8.33
C GLY A 190 -15.28 6.18 9.24
N TYR A 191 -14.75 6.25 10.46
CA TYR A 191 -14.91 5.18 11.45
C TYR A 191 -16.31 5.17 12.05
N GLN A 192 -16.81 3.98 12.39
CA GLN A 192 -18.16 3.79 12.95
C GLN A 192 -18.44 4.68 14.17
N LEU A 193 -17.46 4.86 15.04
CA LEU A 193 -17.57 5.68 16.26
C LEU A 193 -17.21 7.16 16.04
N GLY A 194 -16.77 7.53 14.84
CA GLY A 194 -16.31 8.88 14.52
C GLY A 194 -17.40 9.82 14.01
N ASN A 195 -18.59 9.30 13.70
CA ASN A 195 -19.75 10.08 13.27
C ASN A 195 -20.98 9.75 14.13
N ARG A 196 -21.93 10.69 14.19
CA ARG A 196 -23.13 10.56 15.04
C ARG A 196 -24.13 9.55 14.47
N GLU A 197 -24.05 9.29 13.18
CA GLU A 197 -24.90 8.38 12.43
C GLU A 197 -24.49 6.90 12.60
N GLY A 198 -23.32 6.62 13.18
CA GLY A 198 -22.80 5.27 13.37
C GLY A 198 -22.47 4.54 12.05
N LYS A 199 -22.26 5.29 10.96
CA LYS A 199 -22.05 4.73 9.61
C LYS A 199 -20.58 4.56 9.31
N VAL A 200 -20.20 3.45 8.68
CA VAL A 200 -18.83 3.23 8.22
C VAL A 200 -18.63 3.81 6.83
N ASN A 201 -17.58 4.60 6.66
CA ASN A 201 -17.23 5.29 5.42
C ASN A 201 -15.71 5.37 5.26
N GLU A 202 -15.07 4.21 5.18
CA GLU A 202 -13.62 4.09 5.25
C GLU A 202 -12.90 4.50 3.97
N ILE A 203 -11.75 5.13 4.18
CA ILE A 203 -10.76 5.51 3.19
C ILE A 203 -9.56 4.57 3.35
N VAL A 204 -8.91 4.23 2.25
CA VAL A 204 -7.78 3.29 2.23
C VAL A 204 -6.55 3.88 2.94
N ALA A 205 -6.17 5.08 2.53
CA ALA A 205 -5.02 5.81 3.03
C ALA A 205 -5.16 7.30 2.72
N ALA A 206 -4.33 8.13 3.35
CA ALA A 206 -4.16 9.51 2.96
C ALA A 206 -2.69 9.92 2.96
N TYR A 207 -2.34 10.88 2.10
CA TYR A 207 -1.00 11.43 2.00
C TYR A 207 -1.04 12.95 2.03
N ASP A 208 -0.22 13.55 2.88
CA ASP A 208 0.00 14.98 2.94
C ASP A 208 1.40 15.25 2.46
N LEU A 209 1.49 15.87 1.28
CA LEU A 209 2.75 16.21 0.64
C LEU A 209 3.41 17.44 1.27
N LEU A 210 2.85 18.01 2.33
CA LEU A 210 3.43 19.10 3.11
C LEU A 210 3.99 20.21 2.20
N ASN A 211 5.29 20.50 2.30
CA ASN A 211 6.02 21.44 1.46
C ASN A 211 6.89 20.75 0.38
N THR A 212 6.47 19.57 -0.08
CA THR A 212 7.14 18.82 -1.16
C THR A 212 7.21 19.66 -2.43
N ASN A 213 8.40 19.69 -3.02
CA ASN A 213 8.70 20.37 -4.26
C ASN A 213 9.88 19.66 -4.95
N THR A 214 10.51 20.33 -5.92
CA THR A 214 11.61 19.75 -6.71
C THR A 214 12.86 19.43 -5.89
N ASN A 215 13.07 20.15 -4.79
CA ASN A 215 14.29 20.13 -3.99
C ASN A 215 14.08 19.51 -2.60
N ASN A 216 12.83 19.27 -2.22
CA ASN A 216 12.47 18.82 -0.88
C ASN A 216 11.31 17.83 -0.98
N PHE A 217 11.43 16.68 -0.32
CA PHE A 217 10.41 15.64 -0.31
C PHE A 217 9.98 15.36 1.13
N ASN A 218 8.80 15.86 1.50
CA ASN A 218 8.23 15.74 2.84
C ASN A 218 6.81 15.20 2.74
N VAL A 219 6.57 14.03 3.29
CA VAL A 219 5.26 13.38 3.23
C VAL A 219 4.84 12.86 4.59
N SER A 220 3.63 13.18 5.01
CA SER A 220 2.94 12.49 6.12
C SER A 220 1.98 11.45 5.55
N VAL A 221 1.92 10.28 6.20
CA VAL A 221 1.13 9.14 5.76
C VAL A 221 0.12 8.78 6.83
N TRP A 222 -1.16 8.75 6.47
CA TRP A 222 -2.21 8.13 7.26
C TRP A 222 -2.61 6.83 6.61
N TYR A 223 -2.67 5.76 7.40
CA TYR A 223 -3.05 4.43 6.94
C TYR A 223 -4.23 3.93 7.75
N ASN A 224 -5.04 3.08 7.13
CA ASN A 224 -6.16 2.43 7.80
C ASN A 224 -5.63 1.48 8.88
N SER A 225 -6.14 1.65 10.10
CA SER A 225 -5.77 0.85 11.28
C SER A 225 -6.97 0.12 11.89
N THR A 226 -8.09 0.00 11.17
CA THR A 226 -9.36 -0.57 11.64
C THR A 226 -9.18 -1.94 12.30
N TYR A 227 -8.34 -2.81 11.73
CA TYR A 227 -8.18 -4.20 12.18
C TYR A 227 -7.12 -4.39 13.27
N LYS A 228 -6.63 -3.29 13.85
CA LYS A 228 -5.80 -3.35 15.05
C LYS A 228 -6.65 -3.62 16.26
N ASP A 229 -7.01 -4.87 16.41
CA ASP A 229 -7.66 -5.34 17.62
C ASP A 229 -6.65 -5.34 18.77
N ASN A 230 -7.09 -4.77 19.90
CA ASN A 230 -6.43 -4.86 21.19
C ASN A 230 -7.19 -5.85 22.08
N TYR A 231 -7.51 -7.05 21.58
CA TYR A 231 -8.09 -8.11 22.41
C TYR A 231 -6.98 -8.82 23.19
N GLY A 232 -6.65 -8.31 24.38
CA GLY A 232 -5.72 -8.93 25.32
C GLY A 232 -4.26 -8.45 25.22
N SER A 233 -3.30 -9.32 25.58
CA SER A 233 -1.86 -8.98 25.69
C SER A 233 -1.09 -8.96 24.36
N ARG A 234 -1.74 -9.24 23.23
CA ARG A 234 -1.16 -9.20 21.89
C ARG A 234 -2.04 -8.37 20.95
N SER A 235 -1.50 -7.28 20.44
CA SER A 235 -2.15 -6.49 19.38
C SER A 235 -1.89 -7.11 18.01
N ASN A 236 -2.87 -7.02 17.12
CA ASN A 236 -2.65 -7.35 15.72
C ASN A 236 -1.68 -6.35 15.07
N LEU A 237 -0.97 -6.81 14.04
CA LEU A 237 -0.03 -6.00 13.27
C LEU A 237 -0.77 -5.08 12.28
N MET A 238 -0.05 -4.16 11.64
CA MET A 238 -0.61 -3.19 10.70
C MET A 238 0.00 -3.35 9.31
N ARG A 239 -0.82 -3.16 8.27
CA ARG A 239 -0.36 -3.12 6.87
C ARG A 239 0.07 -1.72 6.42
N ALA A 240 1.04 -1.14 7.14
CA ALA A 240 1.56 0.20 6.83
C ALA A 240 2.66 0.19 5.76
N ALA A 241 3.36 -0.94 5.57
CA ALA A 241 4.53 -1.03 4.70
C ALA A 241 4.21 -0.68 3.25
N ARG A 242 3.07 -1.13 2.70
CA ARG A 242 2.69 -0.80 1.31
C ARG A 242 2.42 0.69 1.12
N SER A 243 1.84 1.35 2.12
CA SER A 243 1.61 2.81 2.08
C SER A 243 2.92 3.57 2.01
N LEU A 244 3.98 3.10 2.69
CA LEU A 244 5.32 3.67 2.64
C LEU A 244 6.03 3.38 1.32
N THR A 245 5.86 2.17 0.76
CA THR A 245 6.38 1.84 -0.57
C THR A 245 5.82 2.78 -1.63
N LEU A 246 4.53 3.12 -1.57
CA LEU A 246 3.94 4.11 -2.47
C LEU A 246 4.64 5.47 -2.36
N VAL A 247 4.92 5.97 -1.15
CA VAL A 247 5.66 7.23 -0.95
C VAL A 247 7.04 7.19 -1.60
N HIS A 248 7.76 6.07 -1.46
CA HIS A 248 9.05 5.89 -2.12
C HIS A 248 8.93 5.97 -3.65
N THR A 249 7.88 5.37 -4.23
CA THR A 249 7.59 5.49 -5.67
C THR A 249 7.32 6.95 -6.08
N LEU A 250 6.67 7.77 -5.23
CA LEU A 250 6.48 9.20 -5.50
C LEU A 250 7.79 9.98 -5.55
N ASN A 251 8.67 9.74 -4.58
CA ASN A 251 9.97 10.40 -4.54
C ASN A 251 10.78 10.07 -5.81
N LEU A 252 10.77 8.80 -6.22
CA LEU A 252 11.45 8.36 -7.43
C LEU A 252 10.86 9.00 -8.68
N PHE A 253 9.52 9.09 -8.78
CA PHE A 253 8.85 9.76 -9.88
C PHE A 253 9.23 11.24 -9.98
N LEU A 254 9.30 11.94 -8.86
CA LEU A 254 9.75 13.33 -8.81
C LEU A 254 11.19 13.44 -9.34
N ALA A 255 12.12 12.64 -8.83
CA ALA A 255 13.49 12.63 -9.29
C ALA A 255 13.61 12.39 -10.81
N PHE A 256 12.85 11.44 -11.37
CA PHE A 256 12.86 11.16 -12.81
C PHE A 256 12.21 12.26 -13.66
N ARG A 257 11.07 12.82 -13.25
CA ARG A 257 10.42 13.94 -13.95
C ARG A 257 11.37 15.13 -14.06
N PHE A 258 12.14 15.43 -13.02
CA PHE A 258 13.13 16.51 -13.06
C PHE A 258 14.33 16.19 -13.94
N ALA A 259 14.88 14.97 -13.87
CA ALA A 259 15.94 14.55 -14.77
C ALA A 259 15.51 14.66 -16.24
N TYR A 260 14.27 14.27 -16.56
CA TYR A 260 13.71 14.36 -17.90
C TYR A 260 13.48 15.81 -18.36
N LEU A 261 12.96 16.68 -17.50
CA LEU A 261 12.83 18.12 -17.78
C LEU A 261 14.18 18.77 -18.05
N LEU A 262 15.21 18.45 -17.26
CA LEU A 262 16.58 18.96 -17.47
C LEU A 262 17.16 18.51 -18.83
N ILE A 263 16.93 17.27 -19.25
CA ILE A 263 17.33 16.76 -20.57
C ILE A 263 16.61 17.53 -21.69
N LEU A 264 15.30 17.80 -21.54
CA LEU A 264 14.54 18.57 -22.53
C LEU A 264 15.03 20.01 -22.63
N PHE A 265 15.30 20.68 -21.50
CA PHE A 265 15.88 22.03 -21.51
C PHE A 265 17.27 22.06 -22.16
N ALA A 266 18.14 21.08 -21.86
CA ALA A 266 19.44 20.94 -22.50
C ALA A 266 19.33 20.73 -24.03
N SER A 267 18.32 19.98 -24.49
CA SER A 267 18.08 19.76 -25.93
C SER A 267 17.47 20.95 -26.68
N SER A 268 16.86 21.90 -25.96
CA SER A 268 16.30 23.14 -26.54
C SER A 268 17.31 24.28 -26.64
N SER A 269 18.46 24.17 -25.97
CA SER A 269 19.59 25.09 -26.10
C SER A 269 20.44 24.66 -27.30
N THR A 270 20.15 25.22 -28.48
CA THR A 270 20.93 24.98 -29.69
C THR A 270 22.28 25.68 -29.62
N SER A 271 23.28 24.98 -29.06
CA SER A 271 24.68 25.06 -29.48
C SER A 271 25.21 23.63 -29.50
N LEU A 272 25.56 23.14 -30.68
CA LEU A 272 26.10 21.81 -30.91
C LEU A 272 27.43 21.66 -30.19
N ASP A 273 27.41 21.23 -28.93
CA ASP A 273 28.54 20.60 -28.27
C ASP A 273 28.04 19.34 -27.55
N LEU A 274 28.79 18.25 -27.76
CA LEU A 274 28.51 16.90 -27.32
C LEU A 274 28.19 16.85 -25.81
N VAL A 275 26.91 16.70 -25.43
CA VAL A 275 26.53 16.49 -24.03
C VAL A 275 26.76 15.02 -23.69
N THR A 276 27.95 14.70 -23.18
CA THR A 276 28.20 13.45 -22.44
C THR A 276 27.48 13.56 -21.09
N LEU A 277 26.36 12.86 -20.92
CA LEU A 277 25.66 12.74 -19.64
C LEU A 277 26.49 11.89 -18.67
N TYR A 278 27.19 12.54 -17.73
CA TYR A 278 27.67 11.88 -16.53
C TYR A 278 26.54 11.87 -15.49
N PHE A 279 26.00 10.68 -15.21
CA PHE A 279 25.17 10.47 -14.03
C PHE A 279 26.09 10.46 -12.81
N VAL A 280 26.19 11.60 -12.10
CA VAL A 280 26.78 11.65 -10.78
C VAL A 280 25.65 11.62 -9.76
N CYS A 281 25.42 10.47 -9.14
CA CYS A 281 24.64 10.39 -7.91
C CYS A 281 25.48 11.03 -6.80
N VAL A 282 25.28 12.31 -6.53
CA VAL A 282 25.82 12.94 -5.31
C VAL A 282 24.83 12.64 -4.19
N GLY A 283 25.10 11.58 -3.44
CA GLY A 283 24.62 11.45 -2.08
C GLY A 283 25.66 12.12 -1.19
N ASP A 284 25.40 13.34 -0.74
CA ASP A 284 26.22 13.94 0.30
C ASP A 284 25.52 13.80 1.65
N SER A 285 26.25 13.08 2.50
CA SER A 285 26.11 13.01 3.94
C SER A 285 26.82 14.22 4.52
N ASP A 286 26.20 14.89 5.48
CA ASP A 286 26.84 15.42 6.70
C ASP A 286 25.77 15.52 7.79
#